data_AF-A0A0J9V3A4-F1
#
_entry.id   AF-A0A0J9V3A4-F1
#
_cell.length_a   1.000
_cell.length_b   1.000
_cell.length_c   1.000
_cell.angle_alpha   90.00
_cell.angle_beta   90.00
_cell.angle_gamma   90.00
#
_symmetry.space_group_name_H-M   'P 1'
#
loop_
_entity.id
_entity.type
_entity.pdbx_description
1 polymer ?
#
loop_
_entity_poly.entity_id
_entity_poly.type
_entity_poly.pdbx_seq_one_letter_code
_entity_poly.pdbx_strand_id
1 'polypeptide(L)'
;MKSLQKSRGPEGRLVDVSSPEVFEKKLRRLQSGYRNALETFSSTKLRRNLPGSTSIVQNWKIRYAVDGVSFMQSVQERKNIIVEGANALMLDVNCSSYPLITSSNPTLVSIISGLALSPKNIIETIGIVKACTARVGQGAFKTEDTGDIGTKLQKMAGKGNSNRQKTQITSINYCNFLNLTKLVALDTFETIKVAVAYKFDGVELEHYPADLDMLARAEVVYHELPGWQKPTTGANTFYGLPKQAR
;
A
#
# COMPACT_ATOMS: atom_id res chain seq x y z
N MET A 1 13.52 -6.67 3.88
CA MET A 1 13.93 -8.10 3.75
C MET A 1 13.12 -8.91 2.74
N LYS A 2 11.78 -8.75 2.60
CA LYS A 2 10.96 -9.54 1.67
C LYS A 2 11.26 -9.32 0.17
N SER A 3 11.56 -8.10 -0.30
CA SER A 3 11.90 -7.86 -1.73
C SER A 3 13.30 -8.30 -2.16
N LEU A 4 14.24 -8.35 -1.23
CA LEU A 4 15.63 -8.70 -1.52
C LEU A 4 15.82 -10.20 -1.83
N GLN A 5 14.90 -11.06 -1.37
CA GLN A 5 14.91 -12.48 -1.70
C GLN A 5 14.52 -12.73 -3.17
N LYS A 6 13.48 -12.03 -3.65
CA LYS A 6 12.95 -12.19 -5.01
C LYS A 6 13.92 -11.75 -6.10
N SER A 7 14.78 -10.81 -5.77
CA SER A 7 15.79 -10.28 -6.67
C SER A 7 17.13 -11.05 -6.65
N ARG A 8 17.40 -11.91 -5.65
CA ARG A 8 18.75 -12.48 -5.42
C ARG A 8 18.85 -14.01 -5.53
N GLY A 9 17.78 -14.74 -5.86
CA GLY A 9 17.84 -16.16 -6.25
C GLY A 9 18.57 -17.08 -5.26
N PRO A 10 17.88 -17.58 -4.24
CA PRO A 10 17.21 -18.87 -4.41
C PRO A 10 15.92 -18.95 -3.60
N GLU A 11 14.77 -18.82 -4.24
CA GLU A 11 13.49 -18.77 -3.54
C GLU A 11 12.76 -20.11 -3.51
N GLY A 12 12.05 -20.33 -2.41
CA GLY A 12 10.95 -21.28 -2.35
C GLY A 12 9.68 -20.63 -2.91
N ARG A 13 9.05 -21.27 -3.88
CA ARG A 13 7.73 -20.95 -4.42
C ARG A 13 6.74 -21.99 -3.92
N LEU A 14 5.43 -21.68 -4.01
CA LEU A 14 4.38 -22.61 -3.60
C LEU A 14 4.48 -23.96 -4.33
N VAL A 15 4.84 -23.97 -5.61
CA VAL A 15 5.04 -25.19 -6.41
C VAL A 15 6.14 -26.10 -5.88
N ASP A 16 7.15 -25.54 -5.20
CA ASP A 16 8.25 -26.35 -4.68
C ASP A 16 7.77 -27.29 -3.57
N VAL A 17 6.70 -26.93 -2.84
CA VAL A 17 6.09 -27.77 -1.79
C VAL A 17 5.55 -29.09 -2.37
N SER A 18 5.20 -29.13 -3.66
CA SER A 18 4.77 -30.37 -4.32
C SER A 18 5.91 -31.38 -4.53
N SER A 19 7.18 -30.96 -4.43
CA SER A 19 8.35 -31.82 -4.53
C SER A 19 9.21 -31.72 -3.27
N PRO A 20 9.09 -32.67 -2.32
CA PRO A 20 9.82 -32.63 -1.05
C PRO A 20 11.33 -32.45 -1.22
N GLU A 21 11.94 -33.11 -2.22
CA GLU A 21 13.38 -33.00 -2.49
C GLU A 21 13.79 -31.60 -2.96
N VAL A 22 13.03 -31.01 -3.90
CA VAL A 22 13.31 -29.65 -4.41
C VAL A 22 13.11 -28.62 -3.31
N PHE A 23 12.05 -28.77 -2.52
CA PHE A 23 11.77 -27.91 -1.37
C PHE A 23 12.90 -27.97 -0.35
N GLU A 24 13.34 -29.17 0.04
CA GLU A 24 14.43 -29.37 1.01
C GLU A 24 15.74 -28.74 0.52
N LYS A 25 16.10 -28.96 -0.76
CA LYS A 25 17.30 -28.39 -1.36
C LYS A 25 17.29 -26.86 -1.30
N LYS A 26 16.15 -26.24 -1.66
CA LYS A 26 15.99 -24.78 -1.63
C LYS A 26 15.99 -24.23 -0.21
N LEU A 27 15.32 -24.91 0.72
CA LEU A 27 15.28 -24.55 2.14
C LEU A 27 16.68 -24.57 2.75
N ARG A 28 17.47 -25.61 2.49
CA ARG A 28 18.86 -25.71 2.96
C ARG A 28 19.75 -24.62 2.37
N ARG A 29 19.58 -24.28 1.08
CA ARG A 29 20.30 -23.17 0.46
C ARG A 29 19.94 -21.84 1.11
N LEU A 30 18.66 -21.56 1.35
CA LEU A 30 18.21 -20.37 2.09
C LEU A 30 18.81 -20.33 3.50
N GLN A 31 18.76 -21.45 4.23
CA GLN A 31 19.33 -21.56 5.57
C GLN A 31 20.82 -21.26 5.59
N SER A 32 21.59 -21.82 4.64
CA SER A 32 23.03 -21.56 4.54
C SER A 32 23.33 -20.09 4.27
N GLY A 33 22.58 -19.44 3.37
CA GLY A 33 22.73 -18.02 3.08
C GLY A 33 22.46 -17.14 4.30
N TYR A 34 21.38 -17.43 5.03
CA TYR A 34 21.05 -16.70 6.26
C TYR A 34 22.05 -16.93 7.38
N ARG A 35 22.50 -18.18 7.57
CA ARG A 35 23.51 -18.50 8.59
C ARG A 35 24.81 -17.74 8.32
N ASN A 36 25.31 -17.78 7.09
CA ASN A 36 26.53 -17.06 6.73
C ASN A 36 26.39 -15.55 6.94
N ALA A 37 25.26 -14.96 6.52
CA ALA A 37 25.00 -13.54 6.73
C ALA A 37 24.94 -13.20 8.24
N LEU A 38 24.21 -13.98 9.04
CA LEU A 38 24.04 -13.72 10.47
C LEU A 38 25.31 -13.94 11.28
N GLU A 39 26.10 -14.96 10.96
CA GLU A 39 27.41 -15.21 11.61
C GLU A 39 28.45 -14.14 11.25
N THR A 40 28.28 -13.44 10.12
CA THR A 40 29.09 -12.26 9.77
C THR A 40 28.75 -11.05 10.66
N PHE A 41 27.49 -10.91 11.08
CA PHE A 41 27.02 -9.76 11.89
C PHE A 41 26.89 -10.05 13.40
N SER A 42 26.93 -11.31 13.83
CA SER A 42 26.81 -11.73 15.23
C SER A 42 27.83 -12.81 15.55
N SER A 43 28.51 -12.65 16.69
CA SER A 43 29.45 -13.65 17.26
C SER A 43 28.75 -14.93 17.73
N THR A 44 27.42 -15.00 17.65
CA THR A 44 26.64 -16.15 18.14
C THR A 44 26.32 -17.13 17.01
N LYS A 45 26.91 -18.32 17.05
CA LYS A 45 26.57 -19.42 16.13
C LYS A 45 25.13 -19.88 16.36
N LEU A 46 24.30 -19.78 15.32
CA LEU A 46 22.93 -20.29 15.32
C LEU A 46 22.91 -21.83 15.34
N ARG A 47 22.81 -22.41 16.55
CA ARG A 47 22.82 -23.87 16.79
C ARG A 47 21.47 -24.58 16.57
N ARG A 48 20.38 -23.87 16.25
CA ARG A 48 19.07 -24.51 16.06
C ARG A 48 18.98 -25.16 14.68
N ASN A 49 18.88 -26.48 14.66
CA ASN A 49 18.49 -27.23 13.45
C ASN A 49 16.97 -27.10 13.28
N LEU A 50 16.54 -26.71 12.08
CA LEU A 50 15.12 -26.76 11.72
C LEU A 50 14.69 -28.23 11.64
N PRO A 51 13.43 -28.57 11.99
CA PRO A 51 12.90 -29.90 11.70
C PRO A 51 13.02 -30.19 10.20
N GLY A 52 13.27 -31.46 9.83
CA GLY A 52 13.36 -31.86 8.42
C GLY A 52 12.07 -31.54 7.66
N SER A 53 12.21 -31.08 6.41
CA SER A 53 11.08 -30.61 5.57
C SER A 53 9.92 -31.59 5.45
N THR A 54 10.15 -32.89 5.62
CA THR A 54 9.16 -33.95 5.42
C THR A 54 7.91 -33.75 6.27
N SER A 55 8.04 -33.30 7.53
CA SER A 55 6.90 -33.06 8.42
C SER A 55 6.11 -31.78 8.09
N ILE A 56 6.77 -30.79 7.49
CA ILE A 56 6.16 -29.52 7.07
C ILE A 56 5.36 -29.71 5.78
N VAL A 57 5.92 -30.44 4.82
CA VAL A 57 5.32 -30.68 3.50
C VAL A 57 4.14 -31.66 3.56
N GLN A 58 4.23 -32.71 4.39
CA GLN A 58 3.17 -33.75 4.49
C GLN A 58 1.81 -33.20 4.96
N ASN A 59 1.78 -32.09 5.70
CA ASN A 59 0.53 -31.49 6.19
C ASN A 59 -0.07 -30.42 5.26
N TRP A 60 0.69 -29.95 4.27
CA TRP A 60 0.23 -28.91 3.34
C TRP A 60 -0.50 -29.54 2.16
N LYS A 61 -1.79 -29.86 2.35
CA LYS A 61 -2.67 -30.17 1.22
C LYS A 61 -2.93 -28.89 0.44
N ILE A 62 -2.23 -28.71 -0.67
CA ILE A 62 -2.37 -27.55 -1.57
C ILE A 62 -3.67 -27.65 -2.40
N ARG A 63 -4.82 -27.77 -1.73
CA ARG A 63 -6.13 -28.03 -2.36
C ARG A 63 -6.58 -26.92 -3.31
N TYR A 64 -6.02 -25.72 -3.16
CA TYR A 64 -6.43 -24.52 -3.89
C TYR A 64 -5.33 -23.95 -4.79
N ALA A 65 -4.18 -24.62 -4.91
CA ALA A 65 -3.19 -24.17 -5.90
C ALA A 65 -3.63 -24.58 -7.29
N VAL A 66 -3.55 -23.61 -8.18
CA VAL A 66 -3.73 -23.77 -9.62
C VAL A 66 -2.59 -23.06 -10.32
N ASP A 67 -2.38 -23.36 -11.60
CA ASP A 67 -1.57 -22.49 -12.44
C ASP A 67 -2.28 -21.15 -12.57
N GLY A 68 -1.76 -20.12 -11.90
CA GLY A 68 -2.38 -18.80 -11.85
C GLY A 68 -2.51 -18.15 -13.22
N VAL A 69 -1.55 -18.36 -14.14
CA VAL A 69 -1.60 -17.74 -15.47
C VAL A 69 -2.69 -18.38 -16.32
N SER A 70 -2.70 -19.71 -16.39
CA SER A 70 -3.72 -20.45 -17.13
C SER A 70 -5.13 -20.20 -16.56
N PHE A 71 -5.26 -20.21 -15.23
CA PHE A 71 -6.51 -19.88 -14.55
C PHE A 71 -7.00 -18.47 -14.92
N MET A 72 -6.13 -17.45 -14.79
CA MET A 72 -6.52 -16.08 -15.09
C MET A 72 -6.84 -15.85 -16.57
N GLN A 73 -6.18 -16.53 -17.50
CA GLN A 73 -6.56 -16.52 -18.92
C GLN A 73 -7.99 -17.03 -19.12
N SER A 74 -8.33 -18.18 -18.52
CA SER A 74 -9.68 -18.76 -18.65
C SER A 74 -10.79 -17.92 -17.99
N VAL A 75 -10.48 -17.24 -16.88
CA VAL A 75 -11.46 -16.45 -16.13
C VAL A 75 -11.74 -15.11 -16.81
N GLN A 76 -10.72 -14.46 -17.37
CA GLN A 76 -10.84 -13.16 -18.04
C GLN A 76 -11.80 -13.18 -19.25
N GLU A 77 -11.99 -14.33 -19.89
CA GLU A 77 -12.91 -14.46 -21.03
C GLU A 77 -14.39 -14.61 -20.62
N ARG A 78 -14.66 -14.99 -19.37
CA ARG A 78 -15.98 -15.53 -18.97
C ARG A 78 -16.62 -14.83 -17.79
N LYS A 79 -15.87 -14.04 -17.03
CA LYS A 79 -16.32 -13.48 -15.75
C LYS A 79 -15.83 -12.05 -15.56
N ASN A 80 -16.64 -11.28 -14.85
CA ASN A 80 -16.21 -10.01 -14.28
C ASN A 80 -15.27 -10.27 -13.12
N ILE A 81 -14.14 -9.55 -13.08
CA ILE A 81 -13.10 -9.69 -12.07
C ILE A 81 -12.99 -8.38 -11.31
N ILE A 82 -13.08 -8.43 -9.99
CA ILE A 82 -12.73 -7.32 -9.11
C ILE A 82 -11.38 -7.64 -8.49
N VAL A 83 -10.42 -6.73 -8.64
CA VAL A 83 -9.09 -6.88 -8.05
C VAL A 83 -8.97 -5.94 -6.85
N GLU A 84 -8.61 -6.51 -5.70
CA GLU A 84 -8.29 -5.74 -4.50
C GLU A 84 -6.80 -5.38 -4.48
N GLY A 85 -6.51 -4.08 -4.47
CA GLY A 85 -5.17 -3.57 -4.22
C GLY A 85 -4.86 -3.56 -2.72
N ALA A 86 -3.70 -4.07 -2.33
CA ALA A 86 -3.19 -3.95 -0.97
C ALA A 86 -2.21 -2.77 -0.84
N ASN A 87 -2.21 -2.10 0.31
CA ASN A 87 -1.47 -0.85 0.58
C ASN A 87 -1.93 0.35 -0.28
N ALA A 88 -1.31 1.50 -0.05
CA ALA A 88 -1.59 2.75 -0.76
C ALA A 88 -0.42 3.12 -1.67
N LEU A 89 -0.71 3.86 -2.75
CA LEU A 89 0.29 4.33 -3.73
C LEU A 89 1.50 5.02 -3.08
N MET A 90 1.27 5.79 -2.02
CA MET A 90 2.34 6.48 -1.28
C MET A 90 3.23 5.53 -0.45
N LEU A 91 3.06 4.22 -0.59
CA LEU A 91 3.98 3.21 -0.08
C LEU A 91 4.66 2.45 -1.24
N ASP A 92 4.48 2.88 -2.49
CA ASP A 92 5.13 2.29 -3.64
C ASP A 92 6.65 2.51 -3.61
N VAL A 93 7.39 1.48 -4.05
CA VAL A 93 8.86 1.50 -4.05
C VAL A 93 9.46 2.44 -5.09
N ASN A 94 8.75 2.72 -6.17
CA ASN A 94 9.26 3.53 -7.28
C ASN A 94 8.73 4.96 -7.23
N CYS A 95 7.44 5.13 -6.88
CA CYS A 95 6.74 6.40 -7.09
C CYS A 95 6.42 7.16 -5.80
N SER A 96 7.03 6.80 -4.67
CA SER A 96 6.78 7.44 -3.38
C SER A 96 8.07 7.80 -2.63
N SER A 97 7.93 8.28 -1.38
CA SER A 97 8.97 8.69 -0.44
C SER A 97 9.88 7.53 -0.01
N TYR A 98 10.62 6.95 -0.96
CA TYR A 98 11.67 5.96 -0.72
C TYR A 98 12.73 6.54 0.22
N PRO A 99 13.24 5.79 1.23
CA PRO A 99 13.09 4.35 1.46
C PRO A 99 11.94 3.94 2.39
N LEU A 100 11.09 4.87 2.82
CA LEU A 100 10.10 4.66 3.88
C LEU A 100 8.76 4.14 3.33
N ILE A 101 8.86 3.04 2.58
CA ILE A 101 7.83 2.49 1.69
C ILE A 101 7.70 0.96 1.88
N THR A 102 6.70 0.34 1.24
CA THR A 102 6.64 -1.14 1.19
C THR A 102 7.58 -1.67 0.12
N SER A 103 8.04 -2.90 0.28
CA SER A 103 8.94 -3.56 -0.67
C SER A 103 8.23 -4.11 -1.92
N SER A 104 7.06 -3.57 -2.25
CA SER A 104 6.18 -4.01 -3.33
C SER A 104 5.55 -2.78 -3.97
N ASN A 105 4.84 -2.99 -5.07
CA ASN A 105 4.23 -1.92 -5.83
C ASN A 105 2.69 -1.99 -5.70
N PRO A 106 2.06 -1.12 -4.90
CA PRO A 106 0.60 -0.99 -4.80
C PRO A 106 0.03 -0.14 -5.95
N THR A 107 0.37 -0.51 -7.19
CA THR A 107 0.00 0.20 -8.43
C THR A 107 -0.72 -0.72 -9.40
N LEU A 108 -1.42 -0.12 -10.37
CA LEU A 108 -2.11 -0.83 -11.45
C LEU A 108 -1.16 -1.76 -12.24
N VAL A 109 0.08 -1.32 -12.45
CA VAL A 109 1.12 -2.09 -13.16
C VAL A 109 1.39 -3.45 -12.48
N SER A 110 1.31 -3.49 -11.15
CA SER A 110 1.58 -4.71 -10.39
C SER A 110 0.42 -5.67 -10.37
N ILE A 111 -0.80 -5.14 -10.51
CA ILE A 111 -2.00 -5.94 -10.72
C ILE A 111 -1.91 -6.64 -12.08
N ILE A 112 -1.58 -5.88 -13.14
CA ILE A 112 -1.41 -6.40 -14.51
C ILE A 112 -0.37 -7.53 -14.52
N SER A 113 0.83 -7.24 -14.02
CA SER A 113 1.93 -8.20 -14.04
C SER A 113 1.73 -9.37 -13.08
N GLY A 114 1.15 -9.14 -11.89
CA GLY A 114 0.96 -10.16 -10.87
C GLY A 114 -0.17 -11.15 -11.15
N LEU A 115 -1.20 -10.73 -11.89
CA LEU A 115 -2.35 -11.56 -12.23
C LEU A 115 -2.42 -11.95 -13.72
N ALA A 116 -1.40 -11.61 -14.51
CA ALA A 116 -1.39 -11.82 -15.96
C ALA A 116 -2.67 -11.29 -16.64
N LEU A 117 -3.12 -10.10 -16.22
CA LEU A 117 -4.30 -9.45 -16.79
C LEU A 117 -3.94 -8.77 -18.12
N SER A 118 -4.84 -8.87 -19.09
CA SER A 118 -4.75 -8.06 -20.30
C SER A 118 -5.01 -6.59 -19.96
N PRO A 119 -4.06 -5.66 -20.22
CA PRO A 119 -4.29 -4.23 -19.96
C PRO A 119 -5.50 -3.67 -20.72
N LYS A 120 -5.83 -4.27 -21.88
CA LYS A 120 -6.98 -3.87 -22.72
C LYS A 120 -8.32 -4.17 -22.06
N ASN A 121 -8.36 -5.08 -21.08
CA ASN A 121 -9.59 -5.53 -20.44
C ASN A 121 -9.87 -4.78 -19.14
N ILE A 122 -9.02 -3.81 -18.75
CA ILE A 122 -9.22 -3.00 -17.55
C ILE A 122 -10.15 -1.84 -17.92
N ILE A 123 -11.41 -1.99 -17.54
CA ILE A 123 -12.48 -1.04 -17.87
C ILE A 123 -12.68 0.05 -16.82
N GLU A 124 -12.44 -0.27 -15.55
CA GLU A 124 -12.67 0.64 -14.44
C GLU A 124 -11.57 0.53 -13.39
N THR A 125 -11.12 1.68 -12.92
CA THR A 125 -10.15 1.81 -11.84
C THR A 125 -10.68 2.79 -10.80
N ILE A 126 -10.76 2.33 -9.55
CA ILE A 126 -11.35 3.09 -8.45
C ILE A 126 -10.24 3.41 -7.44
N GLY A 127 -9.91 4.70 -7.30
CA GLY A 127 -8.99 5.19 -6.30
C GLY A 127 -9.68 5.35 -4.95
N ILE A 128 -9.31 4.51 -3.97
CA ILE A 128 -9.82 4.64 -2.60
C ILE A 128 -9.02 5.72 -1.86
N VAL A 129 -9.68 6.81 -1.48
CA VAL A 129 -9.06 7.96 -0.81
C VAL A 129 -9.77 8.18 0.54
N LYS A 130 -9.03 8.35 1.63
CA LYS A 130 -9.63 8.77 2.90
C LYS A 130 -9.80 10.28 2.97
N ALA A 131 -10.85 10.74 3.66
CA ALA A 131 -11.10 12.16 3.90
C ALA A 131 -9.93 12.83 4.63
N CYS A 132 -9.29 12.12 5.57
CA CYS A 132 -8.06 12.54 6.25
C CYS A 132 -6.92 11.56 5.98
N THR A 133 -5.69 12.06 6.08
CA THR A 133 -4.46 11.27 5.92
C THR A 133 -3.97 10.72 7.24
N ALA A 134 -3.38 9.53 7.21
CA ALA A 134 -2.67 8.92 8.32
C ALA A 134 -1.51 8.07 7.80
N ARG A 135 -0.37 8.13 8.48
CA ARG A 135 0.80 7.29 8.19
C ARG A 135 1.15 6.47 9.43
N VAL A 136 1.50 5.21 9.24
CA VAL A 136 2.12 4.35 10.25
C VAL A 136 3.58 4.16 9.86
N GLY A 137 4.47 4.39 10.82
CA GLY A 137 5.92 4.36 10.61
C GLY A 137 6.51 5.75 10.42
N GLN A 138 7.81 5.79 10.17
CA GLN A 138 8.56 7.04 10.05
C GLN A 138 8.48 7.61 8.62
N GLY A 139 8.82 8.89 8.50
CA GLY A 139 9.02 9.58 7.22
C GLY A 139 8.25 10.89 7.12
N ALA A 140 8.66 11.73 6.17
CA ALA A 140 8.06 13.04 5.97
C ALA A 140 6.53 12.92 5.80
N PHE A 141 5.79 13.59 6.66
CA PHE A 141 4.34 13.68 6.61
C PHE A 141 3.93 15.13 6.86
N LYS A 142 3.97 15.94 5.81
CA LYS A 142 3.90 17.40 5.94
C LYS A 142 2.53 17.94 6.38
N THR A 143 1.49 17.14 6.25
CA THR A 143 0.15 17.44 6.77
C THR A 143 -0.13 16.74 8.10
N GLU A 144 0.91 16.24 8.77
CA GLU A 144 0.78 15.71 10.12
C GLU A 144 0.42 16.83 11.09
N ASP A 145 -0.61 16.58 11.88
CA ASP A 145 -1.00 17.43 12.99
C ASP A 145 -0.78 16.60 14.26
N THR A 146 0.14 17.04 15.13
CA THR A 146 0.44 16.36 16.40
C THR A 146 -0.31 17.00 17.57
N GLY A 147 -1.18 17.98 17.31
CA GLY A 147 -1.98 18.66 18.31
C GLY A 147 -3.35 18.02 18.52
N ASP A 148 -4.28 18.82 19.04
CA ASP A 148 -5.62 18.37 19.39
C ASP A 148 -6.45 17.96 18.17
N ILE A 149 -6.28 18.66 17.05
CA ILE A 149 -6.95 18.36 15.77
C ILE A 149 -6.51 16.98 15.28
N GLY A 150 -5.20 16.72 15.24
CA GLY A 150 -4.67 15.42 14.85
C GLY A 150 -5.14 14.28 15.76
N THR A 151 -5.13 14.52 17.08
CA THR A 151 -5.64 13.55 18.06
C THR A 151 -7.12 13.26 17.86
N LYS A 152 -7.93 14.28 17.57
CA LYS A 152 -9.36 14.14 17.27
C LYS A 152 -9.60 13.36 15.98
N LEU A 153 -8.86 13.68 14.91
CA LEU A 153 -8.90 12.94 13.64
C LEU A 153 -8.53 11.46 13.83
N GLN A 154 -7.50 11.16 14.62
CA GLN A 154 -7.08 9.79 14.88
C GLN A 154 -8.16 8.98 15.60
N LYS A 155 -8.85 9.59 16.58
CA LYS A 155 -9.96 8.96 17.30
C LYS A 155 -11.16 8.68 16.38
N MET A 156 -11.50 9.61 15.49
CA MET A 156 -12.68 9.49 14.62
C MET A 156 -12.44 8.64 13.36
N ALA A 157 -11.27 8.75 12.72
CA ALA A 157 -10.97 8.04 11.47
C ALA A 157 -10.56 6.58 11.69
N GLY A 158 -10.04 6.26 12.89
CA GLY A 158 -9.42 4.99 13.23
C GLY A 158 -7.98 4.87 12.71
N LYS A 159 -7.21 3.93 13.28
CA LYS A 159 -5.83 3.66 12.86
C LYS A 159 -5.78 3.07 11.44
N GLY A 160 -4.78 3.44 10.64
CA GLY A 160 -4.45 2.76 9.39
C GLY A 160 -3.67 3.62 8.41
N ASN A 161 -2.88 3.00 7.53
CA ASN A 161 -2.12 3.69 6.49
C ASN A 161 -3.04 4.26 5.40
N SER A 162 -3.00 5.57 5.19
CA SER A 162 -3.60 6.25 4.05
C SER A 162 -2.96 7.62 3.88
N ASN A 163 -2.07 7.74 2.90
CA ASN A 163 -1.59 9.05 2.47
C ASN A 163 -2.39 9.48 1.25
N ARG A 164 -2.95 10.69 1.31
CA ARG A 164 -3.80 11.30 0.29
C ARG A 164 -2.93 12.19 -0.55
N GLN A 165 -2.81 11.84 -1.83
CA GLN A 165 -2.46 12.79 -2.89
C GLN A 165 -3.30 12.44 -4.11
N LYS A 166 -4.44 13.13 -4.26
CA LYS A 166 -5.40 12.86 -5.33
C LYS A 166 -4.75 12.95 -6.72
N THR A 167 -3.85 13.93 -6.91
CA THR A 167 -3.11 14.15 -8.15
C THR A 167 -2.19 12.98 -8.50
N GLN A 168 -1.39 12.48 -7.55
CA GLN A 168 -0.52 11.33 -7.79
C GLN A 168 -1.29 10.01 -8.00
N ILE A 169 -2.37 9.80 -7.24
CA ILE A 169 -3.18 8.58 -7.37
C ILE A 169 -3.83 8.51 -8.75
N THR A 170 -4.37 9.62 -9.24
CA THR A 170 -5.03 9.67 -10.56
C THR A 170 -4.03 9.59 -11.70
N SER A 171 -2.85 10.22 -11.61
CA SER A 171 -1.85 10.18 -12.68
C SER A 171 -1.12 8.84 -12.80
N ILE A 172 -0.82 8.16 -11.69
CA ILE A 172 -0.05 6.91 -11.71
C ILE A 172 -0.94 5.67 -11.92
N ASN A 173 -2.13 5.64 -11.31
CA ASN A 173 -3.04 4.51 -11.41
C ASN A 173 -4.18 4.72 -12.43
N TYR A 174 -4.21 5.86 -13.13
CA TYR A 174 -5.19 6.18 -14.17
C TYR A 174 -6.65 6.03 -13.72
N CYS A 175 -6.93 6.41 -12.46
CA CYS A 175 -8.23 6.19 -11.82
C CYS A 175 -9.38 6.86 -12.59
N ASN A 176 -10.37 6.07 -13.02
CA ASN A 176 -11.62 6.57 -13.59
C ASN A 176 -12.52 7.20 -12.53
N PHE A 177 -12.54 6.61 -11.33
CA PHE A 177 -13.40 7.02 -10.23
C PHE A 177 -12.60 7.15 -8.94
N LEU A 178 -13.11 7.98 -8.02
CA LEU A 178 -12.58 8.08 -6.65
C LEU A 178 -13.67 7.70 -5.66
N ASN A 179 -13.32 6.86 -4.69
CA ASN A 179 -14.16 6.57 -3.54
C ASN A 179 -13.60 7.30 -2.31
N LEU A 180 -14.27 8.37 -1.89
CA LEU A 180 -13.92 9.12 -0.69
C LEU A 180 -14.51 8.44 0.54
N THR A 181 -13.66 7.84 1.35
CA THR A 181 -14.05 7.11 2.55
C THR A 181 -13.79 7.91 3.82
N LYS A 182 -14.42 7.48 4.93
CA LYS A 182 -14.23 8.08 6.27
C LYS A 182 -14.57 9.57 6.36
N LEU A 183 -15.54 10.03 5.57
CA LEU A 183 -16.02 11.42 5.60
C LEU A 183 -16.51 11.83 7.00
N VAL A 184 -17.13 10.90 7.74
CA VAL A 184 -17.57 11.05 9.14
C VAL A 184 -16.47 11.59 10.07
N ALA A 185 -15.20 11.35 9.76
CA ALA A 185 -14.08 11.85 10.56
C ALA A 185 -14.00 13.38 10.57
N LEU A 186 -14.62 14.06 9.61
CA LEU A 186 -14.61 15.51 9.46
C LEU A 186 -15.88 16.19 10.01
N ASP A 187 -16.84 15.41 10.53
CA ASP A 187 -18.18 15.89 10.88
C ASP A 187 -18.25 17.00 11.92
N THR A 188 -17.22 17.12 12.76
CA THR A 188 -17.23 17.97 13.96
C THR A 188 -16.27 19.15 13.88
N PHE A 189 -15.76 19.45 12.69
CA PHE A 189 -14.83 20.56 12.46
C PHE A 189 -15.57 21.77 11.91
N GLU A 190 -15.19 22.96 12.38
CA GLU A 190 -15.65 24.26 11.86
C GLU A 190 -14.96 24.63 10.55
N THR A 191 -13.68 24.31 10.44
CA THR A 191 -12.84 24.58 9.27
C THR A 191 -12.06 23.33 8.91
N ILE A 192 -12.00 23.02 7.62
CA ILE A 192 -11.26 21.88 7.07
C ILE A 192 -10.13 22.43 6.20
N LYS A 193 -8.89 22.10 6.57
CA LYS A 193 -7.70 22.46 5.80
C LYS A 193 -7.40 21.38 4.77
N VAL A 194 -7.30 21.76 3.51
CA VAL A 194 -6.93 20.86 2.41
C VAL A 194 -5.59 21.29 1.86
N ALA A 195 -4.58 20.42 1.93
CA ALA A 195 -3.31 20.66 1.28
C ALA A 195 -3.50 20.62 -0.25
N VAL A 196 -3.17 21.72 -0.92
CA VAL A 196 -3.35 21.89 -2.37
C VAL A 196 -2.04 21.96 -3.13
N ALA A 197 -0.96 22.42 -2.49
CA ALA A 197 0.36 22.51 -3.08
C ALA A 197 1.48 22.41 -2.01
N TYR A 198 2.71 22.28 -2.49
CA TYR A 198 3.93 22.36 -1.68
C TYR A 198 4.78 23.52 -2.19
N LYS A 199 5.46 24.22 -1.29
CA LYS A 199 6.46 25.25 -1.63
C LYS A 199 7.84 24.85 -1.11
N PHE A 200 8.88 25.12 -1.87
CA PHE A 200 10.26 24.93 -1.43
C PHE A 200 11.05 26.20 -1.80
N ASP A 201 11.73 26.78 -0.82
CA ASP A 201 12.44 28.07 -0.96
C ASP A 201 11.58 29.18 -1.59
N GLY A 202 10.30 29.26 -1.17
CA GLY A 202 9.33 30.24 -1.65
C GLY A 202 8.69 29.94 -3.01
N VAL A 203 9.15 28.92 -3.73
CA VAL A 203 8.64 28.53 -5.05
C VAL A 203 7.66 27.37 -4.92
N GLU A 204 6.50 27.48 -5.57
CA GLU A 204 5.51 26.40 -5.61
C GLU A 204 6.00 25.25 -6.48
N LEU A 205 5.85 24.03 -5.97
CA LEU A 205 6.23 22.81 -6.65
C LEU A 205 5.09 22.33 -7.54
N GLU A 206 5.40 22.13 -8.82
CA GLU A 206 4.46 21.59 -9.79
C GLU A 206 4.04 20.15 -9.44
N HIS A 207 4.96 19.39 -8.86
CA HIS A 207 4.77 17.98 -8.52
C HIS A 207 5.28 17.67 -7.12
N TYR A 208 4.82 16.55 -6.57
CA TYR A 208 5.35 16.04 -5.32
C TYR A 208 6.86 15.72 -5.47
N PRO A 209 7.71 16.24 -4.56
CA PRO A 209 9.15 16.07 -4.68
C PRO A 209 9.58 14.62 -4.44
N ALA A 210 10.46 14.11 -5.30
CA ALA A 210 11.10 12.81 -5.14
C ALA A 210 12.20 12.84 -4.06
N ASP A 211 12.84 14.00 -3.88
CA ASP A 211 13.84 14.23 -2.84
C ASP A 211 13.18 14.37 -1.47
N LEU A 212 13.58 13.51 -0.51
CA LEU A 212 13.07 13.52 0.85
C LEU A 212 13.49 14.76 1.64
N ASP A 213 14.68 15.30 1.41
CA ASP A 213 15.17 16.48 2.11
C ASP A 213 14.45 17.73 1.62
N MET A 214 14.14 17.77 0.32
CA MET A 214 13.26 18.78 -0.26
C MET A 214 11.85 18.67 0.31
N LEU A 215 11.28 17.46 0.33
CA LEU A 215 9.95 17.20 0.89
C LEU A 215 9.87 17.58 2.38
N ALA A 216 10.89 17.25 3.17
CA ALA A 216 10.94 17.54 4.59
C ALA A 216 10.93 19.04 4.87
N ARG A 217 11.64 19.82 4.06
CA ARG A 217 11.72 21.28 4.14
C ARG A 217 10.57 22.01 3.46
N ALA A 218 9.84 21.35 2.57
CA ALA A 218 8.75 21.97 1.85
C ALA A 218 7.66 22.48 2.80
N GLU A 219 7.08 23.63 2.51
CA GLU A 219 5.93 24.19 3.20
C GLU A 219 4.63 23.72 2.52
N VAL A 220 3.60 23.45 3.31
CA VAL A 220 2.30 23.05 2.76
C VAL A 220 1.44 24.29 2.53
N VAL A 221 0.91 24.41 1.32
CA VAL A 221 -0.12 25.40 1.02
C VAL A 221 -1.49 24.79 1.28
N TYR A 222 -2.22 25.38 2.22
CA TYR A 222 -3.57 24.94 2.59
C TYR A 222 -4.64 25.84 1.97
N HIS A 223 -5.72 25.21 1.53
CA HIS A 223 -6.99 25.86 1.27
C HIS A 223 -7.96 25.54 2.41
N GLU A 224 -8.58 26.56 2.99
CA GLU A 224 -9.52 26.41 4.10
C GLU A 224 -10.94 26.38 3.59
N LEU A 225 -11.67 25.32 3.93
CA LEU A 225 -13.08 25.13 3.60
C LEU A 225 -13.92 25.19 4.87
N PRO A 226 -15.14 25.74 4.81
CA PRO A 226 -16.06 25.65 5.93
C PRO A 226 -16.41 24.18 6.17
N GLY A 227 -16.28 23.74 7.42
CA GLY A 227 -16.83 22.47 7.87
C GLY A 227 -18.35 22.54 8.02
N TRP A 228 -18.95 21.42 8.40
CA TRP A 228 -20.42 21.30 8.45
C TRP A 228 -20.98 21.07 9.86
N GLN A 229 -20.16 20.65 10.84
CA GLN A 229 -20.57 20.42 12.23
C GLN A 229 -21.87 19.61 12.39
N LYS A 230 -22.08 18.62 11.51
CA LYS A 230 -23.29 17.82 11.41
C LYS A 230 -22.93 16.38 11.06
N PRO A 231 -23.71 15.38 11.51
CA PRO A 231 -23.45 14.00 11.15
C PRO A 231 -23.64 13.78 9.65
N THR A 232 -22.72 13.05 9.03
CA THR A 232 -22.85 12.47 7.68
C THR A 232 -23.32 11.01 7.73
N THR A 233 -23.30 10.39 8.92
CA THR A 233 -23.80 9.02 9.14
C THR A 233 -25.26 8.89 8.72
N GLY A 234 -25.57 7.83 7.95
CA GLY A 234 -26.93 7.55 7.48
C GLY A 234 -27.30 8.24 6.16
N ALA A 235 -26.47 9.16 5.64
CA ALA A 235 -26.65 9.69 4.30
C ALA A 235 -26.41 8.58 3.26
N ASN A 236 -27.42 8.30 2.44
CA ASN A 236 -27.39 7.28 1.37
C ASN A 236 -27.40 7.88 -0.04
N THR A 237 -27.46 9.20 -0.16
CA THR A 237 -27.39 9.94 -1.42
C THR A 237 -26.46 11.13 -1.27
N PHE A 238 -25.87 11.58 -2.38
CA PHE A 238 -25.01 12.76 -2.39
C PHE A 238 -25.72 14.01 -1.84
N TYR A 239 -26.99 14.20 -2.20
CA TYR A 239 -27.80 15.32 -1.72
C TYR A 239 -28.31 15.17 -0.29
N GLY A 240 -28.22 13.97 0.30
CA GLY A 240 -28.49 13.72 1.72
C GLY A 240 -27.36 14.16 2.65
N LEU A 241 -26.19 14.52 2.10
CA LEU A 241 -25.09 15.09 2.87
C LEU A 241 -25.35 16.57 3.23
N PRO A 242 -24.78 17.08 4.34
CA PRO A 242 -24.74 18.52 4.62
C PRO A 242 -24.18 19.32 3.44
N LYS A 243 -24.69 20.53 3.21
CA LYS A 243 -24.33 21.33 2.03
C LYS A 243 -22.83 21.54 1.86
N GLN A 244 -22.09 21.76 2.94
CA GLN A 244 -20.65 21.98 2.94
C GLN A 244 -19.84 20.67 2.79
N ALA A 245 -20.46 19.50 2.96
CA ALA A 245 -19.82 18.20 2.81
C ALA A 245 -19.91 17.64 1.37
N ARG A 246 -20.73 18.25 0.52
CA ARG A 246 -20.93 17.91 -0.90
C ARG A 246 -19.86 18.59 -1.75
#